data_AF-A0A7S0ZDP8-F1
#
_entry.id   AF-A0A7S0ZDP8-F1
#
_cell.length_a   1.000
_cell.length_b   1.000
_cell.length_c   1.000
_cell.angle_alpha   90.00
_cell.angle_beta   90.00
_cell.angle_gamma   90.00
#
_symmetry.space_group_name_H-M   'P 1'
#
loop_
_entity.id
_entity.type
_entity.pdbx_description
1 polymer ?
#
loop_
_entity_poly.entity_id
_entity_poly.type
_entity_poly.pdbx_seq_one_letter_code
_entity_poly.pdbx_strand_id
1 'polypeptide(L)'
;MIAFTTSILSSGTFCSSTVSHVSHINTFTKSTFHAIPHRSNNRASSLSLLKMQDDKTIVEEYFNNTGFERWNKIYSEDKTINTVQQDIRTGHNQTVQVILNWIDEDKNANELTFCDAGCGVGSLSIPLAKRQAKFVSASDISQAMVKEARSRAEMELDANALSKIEFTTKDLESIDGVYDTVCCIDVMIHYPDEKIAEMI
;
A
#
# COMPACT_ATOMS: atom_id res chain seq x y z
N MET A 1 13.82 11.50 9.03
CA MET A 1 12.53 12.00 8.51
C MET A 1 12.02 10.90 7.59
N ILE A 2 11.06 10.09 8.06
CA ILE A 2 10.50 9.00 7.25
C ILE A 2 9.42 9.65 6.39
N ALA A 3 9.63 9.66 5.07
CA ALA A 3 8.63 10.15 4.14
C ALA A 3 7.58 9.05 3.95
N PHE A 4 6.35 9.32 4.35
CA PHE A 4 5.19 8.48 4.06
C PHE A 4 4.70 8.88 2.66
N THR A 5 4.92 8.02 1.65
CA THR A 5 4.47 8.26 0.28
C THR A 5 3.14 7.54 0.08
N THR A 6 2.05 8.29 -0.03
CA THR A 6 0.73 7.76 -0.38
C THR A 6 0.55 7.80 -1.89
N SER A 7 0.28 6.66 -2.52
CA SER A 7 -0.18 6.59 -3.91
C SER A 7 -1.58 5.99 -3.93
N ILE A 8 -2.58 6.78 -4.35
CA ILE A 8 -3.93 6.29 -4.65
C ILE A 8 -4.06 6.23 -6.16
N LEU A 9 -4.24 5.02 -6.69
CA LEU A 9 -4.53 4.77 -8.09
C LEU A 9 -6.05 4.63 -8.21
N SER A 10 -6.75 5.75 -8.44
CA SER A 10 -8.15 5.70 -8.88
C SER A 10 -8.20 5.61 -10.41
N SER A 11 -9.23 4.96 -10.93
CA SER A 11 -9.52 4.89 -12.36
C SER A 11 -9.78 6.29 -12.94
N GLY A 12 -8.71 7.03 -13.25
CA GLY A 12 -8.76 8.28 -14.02
C GLY A 12 -8.04 9.49 -13.42
N THR A 13 -7.46 9.46 -12.21
CA THR A 13 -6.65 10.59 -11.71
C THR A 13 -5.59 10.14 -10.72
N PHE A 14 -4.31 10.32 -11.08
CA PHE A 14 -3.19 10.17 -10.16
C PHE A 14 -3.12 11.42 -9.27
N CYS A 15 -3.52 11.32 -8.01
CA CYS A 15 -3.33 12.38 -7.02
C CYS A 15 -2.15 12.00 -6.13
N SER A 16 -0.94 12.46 -6.49
CA SER A 16 0.21 12.44 -5.61
C SER A 16 0.21 13.74 -4.81
N SER A 17 -0.08 13.66 -3.50
CA SER A 17 0.08 14.80 -2.60
C SER A 17 1.24 14.53 -1.66
N THR A 18 2.36 15.22 -1.88
CA THR A 18 3.39 15.43 -0.86
C THR A 18 2.88 16.47 0.13
N VAL A 19 2.82 16.15 1.42
CA VAL A 19 2.58 17.16 2.46
C VAL A 19 3.89 17.90 2.68
N SER A 20 4.07 19.03 1.99
CA SER A 20 5.13 19.98 2.27
C SER A 20 4.58 21.41 2.29
N HIS A 21 4.50 21.99 3.49
CA HIS A 21 4.55 23.44 3.65
C HIS A 21 5.93 23.90 3.15
N VAL A 22 6.01 24.51 1.96
CA VAL A 22 6.81 25.71 1.63
C VAL A 22 6.39 26.20 0.24
N SER A 23 6.20 27.51 0.17
CA SER A 23 5.81 28.36 -0.94
C SER A 23 6.71 28.32 -2.20
N HIS A 24 6.03 28.51 -3.35
CA HIS A 24 6.50 29.06 -4.64
C HIS A 24 7.09 28.14 -5.73
N ILE A 25 6.45 28.22 -6.93
CA ILE A 25 6.98 28.05 -8.32
C ILE A 25 7.12 26.59 -8.78
N ASN A 26 6.65 26.09 -9.93
CA ASN A 26 6.09 26.62 -11.18
C ASN A 26 5.13 25.57 -11.78
N THR A 27 4.04 26.02 -12.39
CA THR A 27 3.13 25.20 -13.21
C THR A 27 3.84 24.82 -14.51
N PHE A 28 3.98 23.52 -14.83
CA PHE A 28 4.44 23.08 -16.14
C PHE A 28 3.30 22.34 -16.87
N THR A 29 2.86 22.92 -17.98
CA THR A 29 1.84 22.36 -18.87
C THR A 29 2.43 21.33 -19.82
N LYS A 30 1.59 20.36 -20.16
CA LYS A 30 1.79 19.18 -21.00
C LYS A 30 2.47 19.51 -22.35
N SER A 31 3.68 19.02 -22.57
CA SER A 31 4.32 18.97 -23.89
C SER A 31 4.24 17.56 -24.46
N THR A 32 3.67 17.44 -25.66
CA THR A 32 3.60 16.22 -26.47
C THR A 32 5.00 15.71 -26.83
N PHE A 33 5.39 14.56 -26.28
CA PHE A 33 6.59 13.84 -26.73
C PHE A 33 6.20 12.80 -27.79
N HIS A 34 6.80 12.91 -28.98
CA HIS A 34 6.84 11.84 -29.97
C HIS A 34 7.86 10.78 -29.51
N ALA A 35 7.43 9.53 -29.35
CA ALA A 35 8.31 8.43 -28.99
C ALA A 35 9.23 8.04 -30.15
N ILE A 36 10.55 8.04 -29.90
CA ILE A 36 11.56 7.42 -30.76
C ILE A 36 11.69 5.96 -30.33
N PRO A 37 11.67 4.97 -31.23
CA PRO A 37 11.75 3.56 -30.84
C PRO A 37 13.16 3.24 -30.31
N HIS A 38 13.25 2.90 -29.03
CA HIS A 38 14.47 2.41 -28.40
C HIS A 38 14.67 0.94 -28.77
N ARG A 39 15.84 0.62 -29.35
CA ARG A 39 16.25 -0.76 -29.64
C ARG A 39 16.52 -1.48 -28.31
N SER A 40 15.80 -2.57 -28.02
CA SER A 40 15.97 -3.35 -26.79
C SER A 40 17.26 -4.18 -26.84
N ASN A 41 17.98 -4.21 -25.73
CA ASN A 41 19.19 -5.01 -25.55
C ASN A 41 18.90 -6.08 -24.49
N ASN A 42 18.63 -7.32 -24.91
CA ASN A 42 18.04 -8.39 -24.10
C ASN A 42 18.86 -8.85 -22.87
N ARG A 43 20.12 -8.43 -22.70
CA ARG A 43 20.94 -8.79 -21.52
C ARG A 43 20.77 -7.84 -20.34
N ALA A 44 20.43 -6.58 -20.59
CA ALA A 44 20.21 -5.61 -19.51
C ALA A 44 18.88 -5.88 -18.80
N SER A 45 17.85 -6.27 -19.55
CA SER A 45 16.53 -6.63 -19.02
C SER A 45 16.55 -7.89 -18.16
N SER A 46 17.37 -8.89 -18.50
CA SER A 46 17.47 -10.11 -17.67
C SER A 46 18.18 -9.85 -16.33
N LEU A 47 19.18 -8.97 -16.30
CA LEU A 47 19.85 -8.58 -15.04
C LEU A 47 18.95 -7.70 -14.16
N SER A 48 18.18 -6.78 -14.74
CA SER A 48 17.23 -5.97 -13.98
C SER A 48 16.11 -6.83 -13.39
N LEU A 49 15.54 -7.77 -14.15
CA LEU A 49 14.55 -8.75 -13.67
C LEU A 49 15.09 -9.62 -12.53
N LEU A 50 16.32 -10.13 -12.64
CA LEU A 50 16.95 -10.90 -11.57
C LEU A 50 17.13 -10.06 -10.31
N LYS A 51 17.52 -8.79 -10.45
CA LYS A 51 17.63 -7.87 -9.32
C LYS A 51 16.26 -7.50 -8.73
N MET A 52 15.19 -7.41 -9.54
CA MET A 52 13.82 -7.21 -9.06
C MET A 52 13.35 -8.37 -8.20
N GLN A 53 13.56 -9.59 -8.69
CA GLN A 53 13.22 -10.80 -7.94
C GLN A 53 13.98 -10.85 -6.61
N ASP A 54 15.26 -10.46 -6.61
CA ASP A 54 16.10 -10.42 -5.42
C ASP A 54 15.57 -9.45 -4.36
N ASP A 55 15.25 -8.20 -4.73
CA ASP A 55 14.69 -7.23 -3.78
C ASP A 55 13.34 -7.69 -3.19
N LYS A 56 12.45 -8.27 -4.02
CA LYS A 56 11.17 -8.82 -3.53
C LYS A 56 11.37 -9.95 -2.54
N THR A 57 12.29 -10.87 -2.82
CA THR A 57 12.61 -11.98 -1.91
C THR A 57 13.19 -11.47 -0.60
N ILE A 58 14.04 -10.44 -0.62
CA ILE A 58 14.57 -9.81 0.60
C ILE A 58 13.44 -9.17 1.43
N VAL A 59 12.53 -8.45 0.78
CA VAL A 59 11.38 -7.81 1.43
C VAL A 59 10.45 -8.86 2.04
N GLU A 60 10.10 -9.91 1.28
CA GLU A 60 9.29 -11.03 1.75
C GLU A 60 9.92 -11.72 2.96
N GLU A 61 11.20 -12.08 2.88
CA GLU A 61 11.92 -12.76 3.96
C GLU A 61 12.01 -11.88 5.21
N TYR A 62 12.28 -10.58 5.05
CA TYR A 62 12.31 -9.64 6.15
C TYR A 62 10.96 -9.58 6.88
N PHE A 63 9.86 -9.41 6.15
CA PHE A 63 8.53 -9.27 6.73
C PHE A 63 7.91 -10.59 7.19
N ASN A 64 8.40 -11.75 6.75
CA ASN A 64 8.04 -13.05 7.32
C ASN A 64 8.78 -13.38 8.63
N ASN A 65 9.88 -12.68 8.93
CA ASN A 65 10.73 -12.96 10.08
C ASN A 65 10.88 -11.74 11.00
N THR A 66 12.08 -11.18 11.12
CA THR A 66 12.39 -10.11 12.10
C THR A 66 11.62 -8.82 11.86
N GLY A 67 11.21 -8.55 10.62
CA GLY A 67 10.37 -7.41 10.28
C GLY A 67 8.97 -7.56 10.87
N PHE A 68 8.39 -8.76 10.82
CA PHE A 68 7.06 -9.03 11.34
C PHE A 68 6.91 -8.57 12.79
N GLU A 69 7.75 -9.08 13.70
CA GLU A 69 7.65 -8.80 15.13
C GLU A 69 7.73 -7.30 15.43
N ARG A 70 8.67 -6.62 14.75
CA ARG A 70 8.88 -5.18 14.93
C ARG A 70 7.67 -4.38 14.45
N TRP A 71 7.18 -4.64 13.24
CA TRP A 71 6.10 -3.87 12.64
C TRP A 71 4.74 -4.21 13.23
N ASN A 72 4.49 -5.48 13.57
CA ASN A 72 3.29 -5.90 14.29
C ASN A 72 3.16 -5.14 15.62
N LYS A 73 4.27 -5.00 16.36
CA LYS A 73 4.33 -4.21 17.60
C LYS A 73 4.09 -2.72 17.36
N ILE A 74 4.65 -2.15 16.30
CA ILE A 74 4.44 -0.72 15.96
C ILE A 74 2.98 -0.49 15.56
N TYR A 75 2.31 -1.41 14.88
CA TYR A 75 0.93 -1.26 14.42
C TYR A 75 -0.12 -1.86 15.37
N SER A 76 0.27 -2.28 16.58
CA SER A 76 -0.66 -2.69 17.64
C SER A 76 -0.83 -1.60 18.70
N GLU A 77 -1.60 -1.87 19.76
CA GLU A 77 -1.76 -0.96 20.91
C GLU A 77 -0.62 -1.09 21.94
N ASP A 78 0.43 -1.86 21.65
CA ASP A 78 1.52 -2.12 22.60
C ASP A 78 2.21 -0.81 23.05
N LYS A 79 2.28 -0.58 24.37
CA LYS A 79 2.86 0.64 24.97
C LYS A 79 4.36 0.54 25.25
N THR A 80 4.98 -0.60 24.98
CA THR A 80 6.41 -0.88 25.23
C THR A 80 7.31 -0.56 24.03
N ILE A 81 6.85 0.30 23.14
CA ILE A 81 7.63 0.84 22.01
C ILE A 81 8.38 2.11 22.42
N ASN A 82 9.48 2.42 21.73
CA ASN A 82 10.22 3.65 21.98
C ASN A 82 9.54 4.87 21.32
N THR A 83 9.98 6.09 21.65
CA THR A 83 9.39 7.34 21.14
C THR A 83 9.41 7.42 19.61
N VAL A 84 10.49 6.99 18.95
CA VAL A 84 10.57 6.99 17.48
C VAL A 84 9.55 6.04 16.86
N GLN A 85 9.39 4.85 17.44
CA GLN A 85 8.37 3.88 17.03
C GLN A 85 6.95 4.42 17.27
N GLN A 86 6.75 5.18 18.34
CA GLN A 86 5.46 5.80 18.66
C GLN A 86 5.12 6.90 17.66
N ASP A 87 6.10 7.68 17.23
CA ASP A 87 5.94 8.69 16.18
C ASP A 87 5.60 8.01 14.84
N ILE A 88 6.25 6.89 14.51
CA ILE A 88 5.93 6.09 13.31
C ILE A 88 4.48 5.59 13.37
N ARG A 89 4.05 5.02 14.50
CA ARG A 89 2.65 4.57 14.70
C ARG A 89 1.68 5.74 14.49
N THR A 90 1.96 6.88 15.10
CA THR A 90 1.11 8.07 15.00
C THR A 90 1.00 8.57 13.57
N GLY A 91 2.14 8.68 12.86
CA GLY A 91 2.17 9.13 11.47
C GLY A 91 1.48 8.18 10.50
N HIS A 92 1.67 6.87 10.66
CA HIS A 92 0.96 5.86 9.87
C HIS A 92 -0.55 5.93 10.11
N ASN A 93 -1.00 6.01 11.36
CA ASN A 93 -2.42 6.14 11.69
C ASN A 93 -3.01 7.43 11.08
N GLN A 94 -2.29 8.55 11.11
CA GLN A 94 -2.72 9.79 10.45
C GLN A 94 -2.88 9.60 8.94
N THR A 95 -1.93 8.92 8.30
CA THR A 95 -2.00 8.61 6.85
C THR A 95 -3.23 7.78 6.52
N VAL A 96 -3.50 6.72 7.29
CA VAL A 96 -4.70 5.89 7.14
C VAL A 96 -5.98 6.72 7.34
N GLN A 97 -6.04 7.59 8.36
CA GLN A 97 -7.23 8.42 8.59
C GLN A 97 -7.47 9.42 7.46
N VAL A 98 -6.43 10.02 6.88
CA VAL A 98 -6.59 10.93 5.73
C VAL A 98 -7.23 10.20 4.55
N ILE A 99 -6.78 8.99 4.24
CA ILE A 99 -7.32 8.19 3.13
C ILE A 99 -8.78 7.82 3.38
N LEU A 100 -9.09 7.38 4.61
CA LEU A 100 -10.47 7.04 4.98
C LEU A 100 -11.39 8.26 4.91
N ASN A 101 -10.92 9.44 5.33
CA ASN A 101 -11.68 10.68 5.22
C ASN A 101 -11.93 11.06 3.76
N TRP A 102 -10.94 10.93 2.87
CA TRP A 102 -11.15 11.18 1.44
C TRP A 102 -12.19 10.26 0.82
N ILE A 103 -12.20 8.98 1.23
CA ILE A 103 -13.23 8.04 0.80
C ILE A 103 -14.59 8.53 1.30
N ASP A 104 -14.73 8.78 2.60
CA ASP A 104 -15.98 9.22 3.22
C ASP A 104 -16.53 10.54 2.63
N GLU A 105 -15.65 11.43 2.14
CA GLU A 105 -16.01 12.71 1.51
C GLU A 105 -16.43 12.57 0.03
N ASP A 106 -15.80 11.68 -0.73
CA ASP A 106 -16.08 11.51 -2.17
C ASP A 106 -17.28 10.60 -2.42
N LYS A 107 -17.31 9.42 -1.78
CA LYS A 107 -18.32 8.37 -2.03
C LYS A 107 -18.55 7.50 -0.80
N ASN A 108 -19.71 6.87 -0.72
CA ASN A 108 -19.92 5.86 0.32
C ASN A 108 -19.08 4.61 0.02
N ALA A 109 -18.23 4.20 0.97
CA ALA A 109 -17.42 3.00 0.83
C ALA A 109 -18.26 1.75 0.46
N ASN A 110 -19.50 1.68 0.93
CA ASN A 110 -20.42 0.55 0.69
C ASN A 110 -20.81 0.33 -0.78
N GLU A 111 -20.53 1.27 -1.68
CA GLU A 111 -20.72 1.14 -3.11
C GLU A 111 -19.45 0.74 -3.86
N LEU A 112 -18.29 0.81 -3.18
CA LEU A 112 -16.97 0.68 -3.77
C LEU A 112 -16.28 -0.64 -3.42
N THR A 113 -15.57 -1.17 -4.41
CA THR A 113 -14.62 -2.26 -4.28
C THR A 113 -13.19 -1.71 -4.15
N PHE A 114 -12.42 -2.26 -3.22
CA PHE A 114 -11.08 -1.81 -2.91
C PHE A 114 -10.04 -2.91 -3.12
N CYS A 115 -8.87 -2.52 -3.62
CA CYS A 115 -7.64 -3.31 -3.51
C CYS A 115 -6.69 -2.60 -2.54
N ASP A 116 -6.30 -3.28 -1.46
CA ASP A 116 -5.25 -2.82 -0.53
C ASP A 116 -4.00 -3.67 -0.79
N ALA A 117 -3.08 -3.09 -1.56
CA ALA A 117 -1.90 -3.77 -2.09
C ALA A 117 -0.68 -3.48 -1.21
N GLY A 118 -0.19 -4.53 -0.53
CA GLY A 118 0.70 -4.42 0.61
C GLY A 118 -0.06 -4.05 1.89
N CYS A 119 -1.11 -4.81 2.21
CA CYS A 119 -2.06 -4.48 3.28
C CYS A 119 -1.46 -4.55 4.70
N GLY A 120 -0.26 -5.12 4.87
CA GLY A 120 0.38 -5.32 6.16
C GLY A 120 -0.55 -6.08 7.12
N VAL A 121 -0.75 -5.54 8.32
CA VAL A 121 -1.65 -6.09 9.35
C VAL A 121 -3.11 -5.64 9.20
N GLY A 122 -3.49 -5.09 8.04
CA GLY A 122 -4.87 -4.69 7.75
C GLY A 122 -5.26 -3.30 8.28
N SER A 123 -4.29 -2.42 8.53
CA SER A 123 -4.52 -1.08 9.11
C SER A 123 -5.51 -0.21 8.31
N LEU A 124 -5.53 -0.34 6.97
CA LEU A 124 -6.53 0.30 6.11
C LEU A 124 -7.71 -0.64 5.82
N SER A 125 -7.42 -1.87 5.43
CA SER A 125 -8.42 -2.88 5.04
C SER A 125 -9.54 -3.10 6.07
N ILE A 126 -9.20 -3.20 7.36
CA ILE A 126 -10.19 -3.45 8.43
C ILE A 126 -11.12 -2.24 8.61
N PRO A 127 -10.64 -0.99 8.73
CA PRO A 127 -11.50 0.19 8.71
C PRO A 127 -12.38 0.36 7.47
N LEU A 128 -11.93 -0.06 6.28
CA LEU A 128 -12.77 -0.08 5.07
C LEU A 128 -13.92 -1.09 5.21
N ALA A 129 -13.64 -2.29 5.70
CA ALA A 129 -14.68 -3.28 5.97
C ALA A 129 -15.67 -2.80 7.05
N LYS A 130 -15.20 -2.10 8.10
CA LYS A 130 -16.07 -1.45 9.11
C LYS A 130 -17.00 -0.40 8.50
N ARG A 131 -16.56 0.30 7.45
CA ARG A 131 -17.39 1.23 6.64
C ARG A 131 -18.31 0.51 5.64
N GLN A 132 -18.47 -0.80 5.80
CA GLN A 132 -19.33 -1.64 4.96
C GLN A 132 -18.95 -1.64 3.49
N ALA A 133 -17.65 -1.44 3.18
CA ALA A 133 -17.14 -1.50 1.82
C ALA A 133 -17.72 -2.69 1.04
N LYS A 134 -18.07 -2.48 -0.23
CA LYS A 134 -18.74 -3.52 -1.04
C LYS A 134 -17.89 -4.80 -1.09
N PHE A 135 -16.59 -4.62 -1.30
CA PHE A 135 -15.59 -5.67 -1.20
C PHE A 135 -14.21 -5.07 -0.94
N VAL A 136 -13.37 -5.75 -0.17
CA VAL A 136 -11.96 -5.38 0.06
C VAL A 136 -11.08 -6.59 -0.27
N SER A 137 -10.28 -6.48 -1.32
CA SER A 137 -9.21 -7.41 -1.65
C SER A 137 -7.91 -6.90 -1.06
N ALA A 138 -7.44 -7.56 0.00
CA ALA A 138 -6.24 -7.19 0.73
C ALA A 138 -5.15 -8.21 0.44
N SER A 139 -3.98 -7.75 0.01
CA SER A 139 -2.86 -8.64 -0.27
C SER A 139 -1.55 -8.11 0.26
N ASP A 140 -0.68 -9.01 0.68
CA ASP A 140 0.69 -8.69 1.09
C ASP A 140 1.62 -9.81 0.65
N ILE A 141 2.87 -9.47 0.32
CA ILE A 141 3.88 -10.46 -0.06
C ILE A 141 4.26 -11.34 1.13
N SER A 142 4.10 -10.84 2.36
CA SER A 142 4.36 -11.59 3.59
C SER A 142 3.15 -12.42 4.04
N GLN A 143 3.34 -13.73 4.15
CA GLN A 143 2.36 -14.62 4.75
C GLN A 143 2.11 -14.30 6.23
N ALA A 144 3.15 -13.88 6.97
CA ALA A 144 3.02 -13.51 8.37
C ALA A 144 2.09 -12.29 8.57
N MET A 145 2.27 -11.25 7.74
CA MET A 145 1.40 -10.07 7.73
C MET A 145 -0.05 -10.42 7.42
N VAL A 146 -0.29 -11.20 6.36
CA VAL A 146 -1.64 -11.66 5.96
C VAL A 146 -2.33 -12.46 7.06
N LYS A 147 -1.60 -13.32 7.78
CA LYS A 147 -2.16 -14.10 8.89
C LYS A 147 -2.58 -13.20 10.05
N GLU A 148 -1.75 -12.23 10.41
CA GLU A 148 -2.07 -11.26 11.45
C GLU A 148 -3.26 -10.37 11.06
N ALA A 149 -3.29 -9.87 9.82
CA ALA A 149 -4.39 -9.07 9.31
C ALA A 149 -5.73 -9.81 9.39
N ARG A 150 -5.74 -11.08 8.98
CA ARG A 150 -6.92 -11.94 9.11
C ARG A 150 -7.34 -12.12 10.57
N SER A 151 -6.39 -12.41 11.46
CA SER A 151 -6.68 -12.58 12.89
C SER A 151 -7.30 -11.32 13.51
N ARG A 152 -6.78 -10.14 13.18
CA ARG A 152 -7.33 -8.86 13.63
C ARG A 152 -8.72 -8.61 13.07
N ALA A 153 -8.93 -8.88 11.78
CA ALA A 153 -10.24 -8.76 11.15
C ALA A 153 -11.28 -9.66 11.84
N GLU A 154 -10.93 -10.91 12.16
CA GLU A 154 -11.81 -11.84 12.88
C GLU A 154 -12.16 -11.37 14.31
N MET A 155 -11.27 -10.63 14.96
CA MET A 155 -11.53 -10.06 16.29
C MET A 155 -12.37 -8.77 16.24
N GLU A 156 -12.23 -7.97 15.18
CA GLU A 156 -12.75 -6.61 15.12
C GLU A 156 -14.02 -6.45 14.27
N LEU A 157 -14.30 -7.39 13.35
CA LEU A 157 -15.41 -7.30 12.40
C LEU A 157 -16.56 -8.22 12.80
N ASP A 158 -17.79 -7.78 12.51
CA ASP A 158 -18.94 -8.68 12.51
C ASP A 158 -18.90 -9.63 11.30
N ALA A 159 -19.71 -10.68 11.33
CA ALA A 159 -19.73 -11.72 10.30
C ALA A 159 -20.05 -11.16 8.89
N ASN A 160 -20.86 -10.11 8.79
CA ASN A 160 -21.23 -9.51 7.52
C ASN A 160 -20.06 -8.69 6.94
N ALA A 161 -19.39 -7.86 7.75
CA ALA A 161 -18.19 -7.14 7.33
C ALA A 161 -17.04 -8.11 6.99
N LEU A 162 -16.84 -9.15 7.80
CA LEU A 162 -15.81 -10.16 7.58
C LEU A 162 -16.02 -10.93 6.26
N SER A 163 -17.28 -11.16 5.86
CA SER A 163 -17.59 -11.83 4.58
C SER A 163 -17.27 -11.01 3.33
N LYS A 164 -16.99 -9.70 3.48
CA LYS A 164 -16.71 -8.76 2.38
C LYS A 164 -15.23 -8.42 2.24
N ILE A 165 -14.37 -9.08 3.00
CA ILE A 165 -12.92 -8.88 2.95
C ILE A 165 -12.20 -10.19 2.69
N GLU A 166 -11.25 -10.17 1.76
CA GLU A 166 -10.41 -11.31 1.44
C GLU A 166 -8.93 -10.94 1.63
N PHE A 167 -8.20 -11.76 2.39
CA PHE A 167 -6.77 -11.60 2.59
C PHE A 167 -5.99 -12.67 1.82
N THR A 168 -5.07 -12.27 0.95
CA THR A 168 -4.25 -13.19 0.15
C THR A 168 -2.76 -12.90 0.29
N THR A 169 -1.94 -13.95 0.35
CA THR A 169 -0.49 -13.78 0.24
C THR A 169 -0.13 -13.70 -1.23
N LYS A 170 0.20 -12.49 -1.71
CA LYS A 170 0.41 -12.19 -3.12
C LYS A 170 1.43 -11.06 -3.27
N ASP A 171 2.30 -11.21 -4.26
CA ASP A 171 3.14 -10.11 -4.73
C ASP A 171 2.29 -9.03 -5.42
N LEU A 172 2.66 -7.77 -5.25
CA LEU A 172 1.98 -6.59 -5.81
C LEU A 172 1.78 -6.71 -7.32
N GLU A 173 2.81 -7.12 -8.06
CA GLU A 173 2.76 -7.26 -9.53
C GLU A 173 1.93 -8.47 -9.99
N SER A 174 1.56 -9.36 -9.06
CA SER A 174 0.69 -10.52 -9.33
C SER A 174 -0.78 -10.25 -8.98
N ILE A 175 -1.11 -9.04 -8.53
CA ILE A 175 -2.49 -8.63 -8.28
C ILE A 175 -3.19 -8.44 -9.63
N ASP A 176 -4.39 -9.02 -9.73
CA ASP A 176 -5.26 -8.99 -10.88
C ASP A 176 -6.67 -8.60 -10.44
N GLY A 177 -7.53 -8.25 -11.40
CA GLY A 177 -8.91 -7.84 -11.14
C GLY A 177 -9.18 -6.38 -11.46
N VAL A 178 -10.41 -5.95 -11.20
CA VAL A 178 -10.88 -4.57 -11.41
C VAL A 178 -11.49 -4.09 -10.12
N TYR A 179 -11.01 -2.94 -9.65
CA TYR A 179 -11.41 -2.32 -8.40
C TYR A 179 -11.77 -0.86 -8.66
N ASP A 180 -12.71 -0.33 -7.88
CA ASP A 180 -13.04 1.09 -7.97
C ASP A 180 -11.88 1.96 -7.45
N THR A 181 -11.21 1.48 -6.40
CA THR A 181 -10.07 2.15 -5.75
C THR A 181 -8.94 1.16 -5.45
N VAL A 182 -7.71 1.50 -5.84
CA VAL A 182 -6.50 0.77 -5.46
C VAL A 182 -5.65 1.64 -4.53
N CYS A 183 -5.32 1.08 -3.37
CA CYS A 183 -4.49 1.70 -2.34
C CYS A 183 -3.16 0.95 -2.22
N CYS A 184 -2.06 1.69 -2.13
CA CYS A 184 -0.74 1.15 -1.82
C CYS A 184 -0.03 2.13 -0.88
N ILE A 185 0.03 1.80 0.41
CA ILE A 185 0.45 2.73 1.48
C ILE A 185 1.73 2.22 2.12
N ASP A 186 2.77 3.06 2.14
CA ASP A 186 4.06 2.76 2.78
C ASP A 186 4.77 1.50 2.27
N VAL A 187 4.42 1.04 1.06
CA VAL A 187 5.04 -0.14 0.41
C VAL A 187 6.21 0.25 -0.46
N MET A 188 6.02 1.29 -1.29
CA MET A 188 6.97 1.67 -2.34
C MET A 188 8.36 2.05 -1.79
N ILE A 189 8.44 2.48 -0.54
CA ILE A 189 9.70 2.81 0.16
C ILE A 189 10.69 1.63 0.26
N HIS A 190 10.21 0.40 0.03
CA HIS A 190 11.02 -0.82 0.06
C HIS A 190 11.70 -1.13 -1.29
N TYR A 191 11.35 -0.40 -2.35
CA TYR A 191 11.87 -0.62 -3.69
C TYR A 191 12.61 0.63 -4.17
N PRO A 192 13.69 0.47 -4.96
CA PRO A 192 14.35 1.61 -5.61
C PRO A 192 13.43 2.28 -6.65
N ASP A 193 13.61 3.58 -6.85
CA ASP A 193 12.76 4.42 -7.72
C ASP A 193 12.60 3.85 -9.14
N GLU A 194 13.66 3.26 -9.71
CA GLU A 194 13.59 2.68 -11.05
C GLU A 194 12.61 1.50 -11.14
N LYS A 195 12.43 0.76 -10.04
CA LYS A 195 11.49 -0.37 -9.97
C LYS A 195 10.07 0.07 -9.71
N ILE A 196 9.88 1.12 -8.89
CA ILE A 196 8.55 1.66 -8.62
C ILE A 196 7.87 2.03 -9.94
N ALA A 197 8.60 2.65 -10.87
CA ALA A 197 8.07 3.04 -12.18
C ALA A 197 7.66 1.86 -13.07
N GLU A 198 8.19 0.66 -12.85
CA GLU A 198 7.82 -0.56 -13.59
C GLU A 198 6.61 -1.28 -12.96
N MET A 199 6.28 -0.98 -11.69
CA MET A 199 5.19 -1.61 -10.94
C MET A 199 3.82 -0.92 -11.09
N ILE A 200 3.77 0.28 -11.68
CA ILE A 200 2.58 1.16 -11.79
C ILE A 200 2.10 1.39 -13.22
#